data_AF-A0A6L9G7P0-F1
#
_entry.id   AF-A0A6L9G7P0-F1
#
_cell.length_a   1.000
_cell.length_b   1.000
_cell.length_c   1.000
_cell.angle_alpha   90.00
_cell.angle_beta   90.00
_cell.angle_gamma   90.00
#
_symmetry.space_group_name_H-M   'P 1'
#
loop_
_entity.id
_entity.type
_entity.pdbx_description
1 polymer ?
#
loop_
_entity_poly.entity_id
_entity_poly.type
_entity_poly.pdbx_seq_one_letter_code
_entity_poly.pdbx_strand_id
1 'polypeptide(L)'
;HFSGHGSLQYSYMIRDACLGHLPGLPDNLCDELPPSDAQTWELTRMIVNGPRALTEHVLEEVNQFLLQQEATSCLFLGSPAFLRMARKLSWPARPLGPVCGNADGRFQVVE
;
A
#
# COMPACT_ATOMS: atom_id res chain seq x y z
N HIS A 1 19.51 -31.95 16.46
CA HIS A 1 18.06 -31.98 16.23
C HIS A 1 17.56 -30.54 16.30
N PHE A 2 17.36 -29.88 15.15
CA PHE A 2 16.75 -28.55 15.10
C PHE A 2 15.35 -28.73 14.54
N SER A 3 14.34 -28.76 15.42
CA SER A 3 12.93 -28.81 15.02
C SER A 3 12.46 -27.38 14.76
N GLY A 4 12.32 -27.01 13.49
CA GLY A 4 11.75 -25.73 13.07
C GLY A 4 10.24 -25.70 13.34
N HIS A 5 9.82 -24.97 14.36
CA HIS A 5 8.41 -24.67 14.66
C HIS A 5 8.02 -23.31 14.07
N GLY A 6 8.48 -22.99 12.86
CA GLY A 6 8.11 -21.74 12.21
C GLY A 6 6.72 -21.87 11.59
N SER A 7 5.71 -21.22 12.17
CA SER A 7 4.48 -20.93 11.43
C SER A 7 4.76 -19.78 10.47
N LEU A 8 4.88 -20.06 9.17
CA LEU A 8 4.93 -18.99 8.17
C LEU A 8 3.57 -18.29 8.17
N GLN A 9 3.48 -17.15 8.84
CA GLN A 9 2.28 -16.31 8.80
C GLN A 9 2.36 -15.48 7.54
N TYR A 10 1.61 -15.88 6.50
CA TYR A 10 1.50 -15.10 5.28
C TYR A 10 0.94 -13.71 5.60
N SER A 11 1.63 -12.68 5.10
CA SER A 11 1.20 -11.28 5.19
C SER A 11 1.07 -10.69 3.79
N TYR A 12 1.07 -9.35 3.70
CA TYR A 12 0.97 -8.60 2.46
C TYR A 12 2.24 -7.76 2.23
N MET A 13 2.40 -7.23 1.01
CA MET A 13 3.69 -6.76 0.48
C MET A 13 4.33 -5.67 1.34
N ILE A 14 3.58 -4.62 1.70
CA ILE A 14 4.13 -3.49 2.47
C ILE A 14 4.58 -3.96 3.85
N ARG A 15 3.79 -4.81 4.51
CA ARG A 15 4.15 -5.36 5.82
C ARG A 15 5.37 -6.26 5.74
N ASP A 16 5.45 -7.13 4.74
CA ASP A 16 6.62 -7.99 4.51
C ASP A 16 7.88 -7.18 4.17
N ALA A 17 7.75 -6.05 3.46
CA ALA A 17 8.86 -5.12 3.25
C ALA A 17 9.34 -4.49 4.56
N CYS A 18 8.44 -3.98 5.41
CA CYS A 18 8.79 -3.42 6.72
C CYS A 18 9.44 -4.46 7.67
N LEU A 19 9.17 -5.75 7.47
CA LEU A 19 9.81 -6.85 8.20
C LEU A 19 11.16 -7.29 7.60
N GLY A 20 11.60 -6.67 6.50
CA GLY A 20 12.83 -7.03 5.80
C GLY A 20 12.77 -8.35 5.03
N HIS A 21 11.56 -8.88 4.76
CA HIS A 21 11.37 -10.13 4.03
C HIS A 21 11.49 -9.95 2.51
N LEU A 22 11.28 -8.73 2.00
CA LEU A 22 11.29 -8.45 0.56
C LEU A 22 12.61 -7.81 0.11
N PRO A 23 13.46 -8.53 -0.64
CA PRO A 23 14.68 -7.93 -1.18
C PRO A 23 14.34 -6.85 -2.21
N GLY A 24 15.02 -5.71 -2.12
CA GLY A 24 14.88 -4.59 -3.07
C GLY A 24 13.92 -3.48 -2.62
N LEU A 25 13.12 -3.71 -1.57
CA LEU A 25 12.39 -2.67 -0.86
C LEU A 25 13.10 -2.31 0.45
N PRO A 26 13.16 -1.01 0.82
CA PRO A 26 13.63 -0.59 2.14
C PRO A 26 12.75 -1.17 3.25
N ASP A 27 13.33 -1.41 4.43
CA ASP A 27 12.61 -1.86 5.63
C ASP A 27 11.96 -0.71 6.42
N ASN A 28 12.26 0.54 6.05
CA ASN A 28 11.76 1.76 6.69
C ASN A 28 10.63 2.44 5.90
N LEU A 29 9.76 1.67 5.23
CA LEU A 29 8.64 2.22 4.44
C LEU A 29 7.57 2.90 5.30
N CYS A 30 7.40 2.45 6.55
CA CYS A 30 6.42 2.96 7.50
C CYS A 30 7.10 3.28 8.83
N ASP A 31 6.63 4.33 9.51
CA ASP A 31 7.12 4.71 10.84
C ASP A 31 6.70 3.69 11.91
N GLU A 32 5.56 3.03 11.70
CA GLU A 32 5.02 1.95 12.52
C GLU A 32 4.72 0.72 11.63
N LEU A 33 4.69 -0.46 12.24
CA LEU A 33 4.39 -1.69 11.51
C LEU A 33 2.93 -1.69 11.03
N PRO A 34 2.65 -1.80 9.72
CA PRO A 34 1.28 -1.82 9.18
C PRO A 34 0.40 -2.91 9.80
N PRO A 35 -0.93 -2.73 9.95
CA PRO A 35 -1.79 -3.67 10.69
C PRO A 35 -1.94 -5.03 9.97
N SER A 36 -2.50 -6.04 10.63
CA SER A 36 -2.76 -7.36 10.00
C SER A 36 -4.24 -7.77 10.08
N ASP A 37 -5.13 -6.80 10.24
CA ASP A 37 -6.56 -7.03 10.35
C ASP A 37 -7.21 -7.23 8.96
N ALA A 38 -8.39 -7.84 8.94
CA ALA A 38 -9.09 -8.18 7.69
C ALA A 38 -9.80 -6.98 7.02
N GLN A 39 -9.91 -5.84 7.69
CA GLN A 39 -10.58 -4.65 7.18
C GLN A 39 -9.59 -3.68 6.50
N THR A 40 -8.29 -3.93 6.63
CA THR A 40 -7.24 -3.20 5.92
C THR A 40 -6.84 -3.93 4.64
N TRP A 41 -7.01 -3.27 3.50
CA TRP A 41 -6.68 -3.82 2.19
C TRP A 41 -5.42 -3.18 1.62
N GLU A 42 -4.67 -3.90 0.78
CA GLU A 42 -3.53 -3.35 0.06
C GLU A 42 -3.82 -3.32 -1.45
N LEU A 43 -3.77 -2.14 -2.06
CA LEU A 43 -3.84 -1.98 -3.50
C LEU A 43 -2.44 -2.12 -4.11
N THR A 44 -2.23 -3.16 -4.91
CA THR A 44 -0.95 -3.40 -5.61
C THR A 44 -1.09 -3.32 -7.11
N ARG A 45 0.02 -2.97 -7.79
CA ARG A 45 0.17 -3.02 -9.26
C ARG A 45 -0.93 -2.30 -10.05
N MET A 46 -1.43 -1.17 -9.51
CA MET A 46 -2.40 -0.35 -10.22
C MET A 46 -1.75 0.24 -11.49
N ILE A 47 -2.21 -0.22 -12.66
CA ILE A 47 -1.75 0.24 -13.97
C ILE A 47 -2.97 0.64 -14.78
N VAL A 48 -2.98 1.89 -15.25
CA VAL A 48 -4.02 2.41 -16.12
C VAL A 48 -3.37 2.95 -17.38
N ASN A 49 -3.70 2.36 -18.53
CA ASN A 49 -3.27 2.87 -19.83
C ASN A 49 -4.39 3.75 -20.39
N GLY A 50 -4.27 5.06 -20.21
CA GLY A 50 -5.31 6.01 -20.63
C GLY A 50 -5.11 7.42 -20.07
N PRO A 51 -6.07 8.32 -20.32
CA PRO A 51 -6.02 9.67 -19.75
C PRO A 51 -6.17 9.61 -18.22
N ARG A 52 -5.65 10.63 -17.53
CA ARG A 52 -5.72 10.75 -16.07
C ARG A 52 -7.13 10.57 -15.48
N ALA A 53 -8.17 11.01 -16.20
CA ALA A 53 -9.56 10.86 -15.75
C ALA A 53 -9.95 9.38 -15.57
N LEU A 54 -9.37 8.46 -16.37
CA LEU A 54 -9.63 7.03 -16.21
C LEU A 54 -8.99 6.48 -14.93
N THR A 55 -7.82 6.99 -14.54
CA THR A 55 -7.18 6.65 -13.26
C THR A 55 -8.04 7.07 -12.07
N GLU A 56 -8.60 8.29 -12.12
CA GLU A 56 -9.50 8.80 -11.08
C GLU A 56 -10.78 7.92 -11.00
N HIS A 57 -11.37 7.54 -12.13
CA HIS A 57 -12.55 6.67 -12.17
C HIS A 57 -12.28 5.24 -11.66
N VAL A 58 -11.16 4.62 -12.05
CA VAL A 58 -10.78 3.29 -11.54
C VAL A 58 -10.62 3.32 -10.02
N LEU A 59 -10.02 4.39 -9.48
CA LEU A 59 -9.87 4.57 -8.03
C LEU A 59 -11.21 4.74 -7.33
N GLU A 60 -12.16 5.48 -7.90
CA GLU A 60 -13.51 5.61 -7.37
C GLU A 60 -14.22 4.24 -7.29
N GLU A 61 -14.14 3.43 -8.35
CA GLU A 61 -14.73 2.09 -8.38
C GLU A 61 -14.07 1.13 -7.38
N VAL A 62 -12.74 1.18 -7.25
CA VAL A 62 -12.01 0.43 -6.21
C VAL A 62 -12.49 0.84 -4.82
N ASN A 63 -12.65 2.14 -4.57
CA ASN A 63 -13.13 2.62 -3.28
C ASN A 63 -14.57 2.15 -2.99
N GLN A 64 -15.46 2.16 -3.99
CA GLN A 64 -16.82 1.60 -3.84
C GLN A 64 -16.80 0.11 -3.53
N PHE A 65 -15.93 -0.65 -4.22
CA PHE A 65 -15.75 -2.06 -3.94
C PHE A 65 -15.27 -2.30 -2.49
N LEU A 66 -14.26 -1.56 -2.04
CA LEU A 66 -13.73 -1.67 -0.67
C LEU A 66 -14.80 -1.36 0.39
N LEU A 67 -15.63 -0.34 0.17
CA LEU A 67 -16.76 -0.04 1.06
C LEU A 67 -17.76 -1.20 1.12
N GLN A 68 -18.04 -1.87 0.00
CA GLN A 68 -18.91 -3.05 -0.04
C GLN A 68 -18.30 -4.27 0.68
N GLN A 69 -16.97 -4.34 0.80
CA GLN A 69 -16.26 -5.36 1.58
C GLN A 69 -16.07 -4.97 3.05
N GLU A 70 -16.73 -3.90 3.52
CA GLU A 70 -16.61 -3.37 4.88
C GLU A 70 -15.16 -3.00 5.25
N ALA A 71 -14.34 -2.65 4.25
CA ALA A 71 -12.97 -2.21 4.48
C ALA A 71 -12.96 -0.87 5.21
N THR A 72 -12.07 -0.74 6.20
CA THR A 72 -11.88 0.49 6.99
C THR A 72 -10.66 1.28 6.53
N SER A 73 -9.73 0.65 5.82
CA SER A 73 -8.47 1.25 5.39
C SER A 73 -7.95 0.61 4.10
N CYS A 74 -7.21 1.39 3.31
CA CYS A 74 -6.57 0.94 2.08
C CYS A 74 -5.13 1.44 2.01
N LEU A 75 -4.17 0.52 2.01
CA LEU A 75 -2.76 0.80 1.87
C LEU A 75 -2.35 0.82 0.40
N PHE A 76 -1.49 1.77 0.04
CA PHE A 76 -0.92 1.85 -1.29
C PHE A 76 0.55 2.23 -1.24
N LEU A 77 1.40 1.45 -1.90
CA LEU A 77 2.81 1.79 -2.16
C LEU A 77 2.95 2.27 -3.60
N GLY A 78 3.29 3.54 -3.78
CA GLY A 78 3.51 4.07 -5.12
C GLY A 78 4.10 5.48 -5.14
N SER A 79 4.00 6.14 -6.29
CA SER A 79 4.55 7.49 -6.46
C SER A 79 3.97 8.47 -5.44
N PRO A 80 4.77 9.36 -4.83
CA PRO A 80 4.28 10.44 -3.96
C PRO A 80 3.27 11.38 -4.64
N ALA A 81 3.13 11.32 -5.97
CA ALA A 81 2.08 12.01 -6.70
C ALA A 81 0.67 11.50 -6.35
N PHE A 82 0.53 10.25 -5.92
CA PHE A 82 -0.74 9.65 -5.55
C PHE A 82 -1.40 10.38 -4.38
N LEU A 83 -0.65 10.75 -3.35
CA LEU A 83 -1.19 11.49 -2.20
C LEU A 83 -1.85 12.82 -2.61
N ARG A 84 -1.31 13.50 -3.63
CA ARG A 84 -1.93 14.72 -4.18
C ARG A 84 -3.24 14.44 -4.89
N MET A 85 -3.34 13.30 -5.57
CA MET A 85 -4.57 12.87 -6.26
C MET A 85 -5.64 12.44 -5.25
N ALA A 86 -5.29 11.64 -4.24
CA ALA A 86 -6.23 11.22 -3.20
C ALA A 86 -6.86 12.43 -2.48
N ARG A 87 -6.05 13.45 -2.16
CA ARG A 87 -6.56 14.72 -1.60
C ARG A 87 -7.51 15.47 -2.53
N LYS A 88 -7.28 15.44 -3.85
CA LYS A 88 -8.20 16.03 -4.85
C LYS A 88 -9.55 15.31 -4.87
N LEU A 89 -9.55 14.00 -4.61
CA LEU A 89 -10.76 13.18 -4.50
C LEU A 89 -11.42 13.29 -3.10
N SER A 90 -10.95 14.19 -2.24
CA SER A 90 -11.42 14.37 -0.86
C SER A 90 -11.28 13.11 0.01
N TRP A 91 -10.35 12.21 -0.33
CA TRP A 91 -10.04 11.06 0.52
C TRP A 91 -9.15 11.50 1.67
N PRO A 92 -9.35 10.96 2.90
CA PRO A 92 -8.57 11.33 4.09
C PRO A 92 -7.16 10.71 4.09
N ALA A 93 -6.48 10.74 2.94
CA ALA A 93 -5.23 10.04 2.73
C ALA A 93 -4.06 10.68 3.49
N ARG A 94 -3.27 9.86 4.18
CA ARG A 94 -2.10 10.23 4.97
C ARG A 94 -0.89 9.37 4.60
N PRO A 95 0.34 9.91 4.65
CA PRO A 95 1.54 9.09 4.57
C PRO A 95 1.69 8.25 5.85
N LEU A 96 2.18 7.02 5.72
CA LEU A 96 2.53 6.15 6.86
C LEU A 96 4.03 6.13 7.18
N GLY A 97 4.84 6.81 6.38
CA GLY A 97 6.29 6.87 6.55
C GLY A 97 6.96 7.79 5.52
N PRO A 98 8.30 7.75 5.44
CA PRO A 98 9.08 8.63 4.58
C PRO A 98 8.85 8.35 3.09
N VAL A 99 9.25 9.31 2.25
CA VAL A 99 9.45 9.02 0.82
C VAL A 99 10.76 8.27 0.69
N CYS A 100 10.67 7.01 0.26
CA CYS A 100 11.79 6.14 -0.01
C CYS A 100 12.12 6.12 -1.50
N GLY A 101 13.29 5.61 -1.86
CA GLY A 101 13.63 5.40 -3.26
C GLY A 101 14.79 4.44 -3.45
N ASN A 102 14.76 3.75 -4.59
CA ASN A 102 15.80 2.85 -5.06
C ASN A 102 16.08 3.12 -6.55
N ALA A 103 16.73 2.19 -7.25
CA ALA A 103 17.01 2.31 -8.69
C ALA A 103 15.74 2.44 -9.56
N ASP A 104 14.58 2.00 -9.07
CA ASP A 104 13.31 2.00 -9.78
C ASP A 104 12.51 3.31 -9.60
N GLY A 105 12.97 4.20 -8.71
CA GLY A 105 12.39 5.53 -8.50
C GLY A 105 12.07 5.83 -7.04
N ARG A 106 11.17 6.79 -6.83
CA ARG A 106 10.71 7.22 -5.50
C ARG A 106 9.29 6.78 -5.23
N PHE A 107 9.05 6.27 -4.04
CA PHE A 107 7.76 5.75 -3.60
C PHE A 107 7.48 6.11 -2.14
N GLN A 108 6.22 6.05 -1.75
CA GLN A 108 5.75 6.28 -0.38
C GLN A 108 4.55 5.39 -0.10
N VAL A 109 4.46 4.90 1.13
CA VAL A 109 3.26 4.22 1.63
C VAL A 109 2.25 5.27 2.09
N VAL A 110 1.03 5.13 1.60
CA VAL A 110 -0.12 5.93 2.02
C VAL A 110 -1.26 5.04 2.48
N GLU A 111 -2.08 5.60 3.36
CA GLU A 111 -3.36 5.08 3.84
C GLU A 111 -4.46 6.10 3.57
#